data_AF-A0A7X9KZJ3-F1
#
_entry.id   AF-A0A7X9KZJ3-F1
#
_cell.length_a   1.000
_cell.length_b   1.000
_cell.length_c   1.000
_cell.angle_alpha   90.00
_cell.angle_beta   90.00
_cell.angle_gamma   90.00
#
_symmetry.space_group_name_H-M   'P 1'
#
loop_
_entity.id
_entity.type
_entity.pdbx_description
1 polymer ?
#
loop_
_entity_poly.entity_id
_entity_poly.type
_entity_poly.pdbx_seq_one_letter_code
_entity_poly.pdbx_strand_id
1 'polypeptide(L)'
;AVVSTISKKDDLVIGISTFGRSRSVVEGIKRASKNGTPTIAITGFSNTLMEKYATYTLKVVASQTKTSSFEPSCETTAMIALIDCLYMMYIVKHEEVVKRMFERSNIAIEEEKVK
;
A
#
# COMPACT_ATOMS: atom_id res chain seq x y z
N ALA A 1 6.69 10.80 -1.54
CA ALA A 1 8.15 10.53 -1.61
C ALA A 1 8.94 11.35 -0.60
N VAL A 2 8.85 12.68 -0.61
CA VAL A 2 9.62 13.54 0.32
C VAL A 2 9.23 13.30 1.78
N VAL A 3 7.94 13.16 2.09
CA VAL A 3 7.44 12.85 3.46
C VAL A 3 8.11 11.62 4.10
N SER A 4 8.59 10.65 3.32
CA SER A 4 9.30 9.49 3.89
C SER A 4 10.58 9.85 4.64
N THR A 5 11.19 11.02 4.37
CA THR A 5 12.42 11.45 5.04
C THR A 5 12.22 11.73 6.52
N ILE A 6 11.00 12.06 6.93
CA ILE A 6 10.66 12.36 8.34
C ILE A 6 10.04 11.15 9.05
N SER A 7 9.93 10.00 8.38
CA SER A 7 9.39 8.78 8.98
C SER A 7 10.30 8.22 10.07
N LYS A 8 9.67 7.62 11.08
CA LYS A 8 10.28 7.06 12.29
C LYS A 8 9.96 5.57 12.40
N LYS A 9 10.62 4.88 13.35
CA LYS A 9 10.48 3.43 13.57
C LYS A 9 9.05 2.95 13.87
N ASP A 10 8.21 3.82 14.44
CA ASP A 10 6.81 3.50 14.76
C ASP A 10 5.84 3.83 13.62
N ASP A 11 6.33 4.45 12.55
CA ASP A 11 5.55 4.71 11.34
C ASP A 11 5.59 3.49 10.41
N LEU A 12 4.72 3.48 9.40
CA LEU A 12 4.74 2.51 8.31
C LEU A 12 4.71 3.25 6.97
N VAL A 13 5.62 2.89 6.05
CA VAL A 13 5.60 3.43 4.68
C VAL A 13 5.21 2.35 3.68
N ILE A 14 4.11 2.58 2.97
CA ILE A 14 3.60 1.68 1.94
C ILE A 14 3.87 2.28 0.56
N GLY A 15 4.55 1.52 -0.30
CA GLY A 15 4.90 1.90 -1.66
C GLY A 15 4.16 1.03 -2.66
N ILE A 16 3.26 1.65 -3.42
CA ILE A 16 2.45 0.96 -4.42
C ILE A 16 2.96 1.37 -5.80
N SER A 17 3.44 0.40 -6.58
CA SER A 17 3.88 0.63 -7.95
C SER A 17 3.76 -0.65 -8.75
N THR A 18 2.89 -0.65 -9.76
CA THR A 18 2.60 -1.82 -10.60
C THR A 18 3.89 -2.46 -11.11
N PHE A 19 4.74 -1.72 -11.82
CA PHE A 19 6.03 -2.21 -12.33
C PHE A 19 7.18 -2.15 -11.31
N GLY A 20 6.99 -1.54 -10.14
CA GLY A 20 8.03 -1.39 -9.12
C GLY A 20 9.24 -0.54 -9.53
N ARG A 21 9.04 0.41 -10.45
CA ARG A 21 10.11 1.24 -11.06
C ARG A 21 9.89 2.75 -10.92
N SER A 22 8.74 3.18 -10.41
CA SER A 22 8.46 4.61 -10.22
C SER A 22 9.49 5.23 -9.29
N ARG A 23 10.35 6.12 -9.82
CA ARG A 23 11.48 6.71 -9.08
C ARG A 23 11.05 7.32 -7.74
N SER A 24 9.93 8.04 -7.74
CA SER A 24 9.37 8.66 -6.52
C SER A 24 8.98 7.64 -5.46
N VAL A 25 8.44 6.48 -5.85
CA VAL A 25 8.03 5.40 -4.94
C VAL A 25 9.25 4.66 -4.42
N VAL A 26 10.16 4.27 -5.32
CA VAL A 26 11.41 3.58 -4.96
C VAL A 26 12.24 4.42 -3.99
N GLU A 27 12.43 5.72 -4.28
CA GLU A 27 13.16 6.61 -3.38
C GLU A 27 12.42 6.85 -2.05
N GLY A 28 11.09 6.79 -2.05
CA GLY A 28 10.29 6.85 -0.82
C GLY A 28 10.57 5.65 0.10
N ILE A 29 10.47 4.44 -0.43
CA ILE A 29 10.75 3.19 0.31
C ILE A 29 12.20 3.16 0.78
N LYS A 30 13.14 3.52 -0.09
CA LYS A 30 14.58 3.58 0.24
C LYS A 30 14.88 4.53 1.39
N ARG A 31 14.27 5.72 1.41
CA ARG A 31 14.46 6.70 2.49
C ARG A 31 13.87 6.21 3.81
N ALA A 32 12.65 5.68 3.79
CA ALA A 32 12.02 5.09 4.96
C ALA A 32 12.86 3.92 5.54
N SER A 33 13.33 3.03 4.67
CA SER A 33 14.22 1.93 5.02
C SER A 33 15.52 2.41 5.69
N LYS A 34 16.15 3.48 5.17
CA LYS A 34 17.33 4.11 5.79
C LYS A 34 17.06 4.69 7.17
N ASN A 35 15.84 5.16 7.44
CA ASN A 35 15.44 5.68 8.75
C ASN A 35 15.12 4.56 9.76
N GLY A 36 15.16 3.29 9.33
CA GLY A 36 14.73 2.15 10.14
C GLY A 36 13.21 2.03 10.28
N THR A 37 12.45 2.77 9.46
CA THR A 37 11.00 2.68 9.37
C THR A 37 10.62 1.38 8.66
N PRO A 38 9.69 0.57 9.19
CA PRO A 38 9.18 -0.59 8.46
C PRO A 38 8.49 -0.16 7.16
N THR A 39 8.69 -0.96 6.10
CA THR A 39 8.19 -0.63 4.77
C THR A 39 7.50 -1.81 4.11
N ILE A 40 6.44 -1.52 3.34
CA ILE A 40 5.72 -2.51 2.53
C ILE A 40 5.77 -2.06 1.06
N ALA A 41 6.26 -2.93 0.18
CA ALA A 41 6.16 -2.77 -1.27
C ALA A 41 5.00 -3.60 -1.81
N ILE A 42 4.09 -2.99 -2.57
CA ILE A 42 3.01 -3.68 -3.30
C ILE A 42 3.24 -3.49 -4.79
N THR A 43 3.38 -4.60 -5.52
CA THR A 43 3.72 -4.60 -6.95
C THR A 43 3.14 -5.82 -7.69
N GLY A 44 2.96 -5.69 -9.00
CA GLY A 44 2.58 -6.82 -9.86
C GLY A 44 3.77 -7.61 -10.40
N PHE A 45 4.99 -7.12 -10.23
CA PHE A 45 6.19 -7.72 -10.82
C PHE A 45 7.16 -8.21 -9.75
N SER A 46 7.96 -9.22 -10.10
CA SER A 46 9.07 -9.69 -9.27
C SER A 46 10.39 -9.05 -9.70
N ASN A 47 11.38 -9.07 -8.79
CA ASN A 47 12.72 -8.52 -9.00
C ASN A 47 12.72 -7.01 -9.30
N THR A 48 11.85 -6.28 -8.62
CA THR A 48 11.72 -4.83 -8.73
C THR A 48 12.74 -4.08 -7.88
N LEU A 49 12.99 -2.80 -8.18
CA LEU A 49 13.89 -1.98 -7.35
C LEU A 49 13.34 -1.73 -5.94
N MET A 50 12.01 -1.83 -5.75
CA MET A 50 11.38 -1.66 -4.45
C MET A 50 11.70 -2.83 -3.50
N GLU A 51 11.74 -4.07 -4.01
CA GLU A 51 12.05 -5.28 -3.23
C GLU A 51 13.37 -5.19 -2.47
N LYS A 52 14.36 -4.47 -3.05
CA LYS A 52 15.68 -4.29 -2.42
C LYS A 52 15.64 -3.52 -1.10
N TYR A 53 14.66 -2.63 -0.93
CA TYR A 53 14.59 -1.72 0.21
C TYR A 53 13.42 -2.00 1.14
N ALA A 54 12.45 -2.80 0.70
CA ALA A 54 11.23 -3.08 1.44
C ALA A 54 11.44 -4.12 2.56
N THR A 55 10.83 -3.91 3.73
CA THR A 55 10.77 -4.92 4.81
C THR A 55 9.91 -6.11 4.39
N TYR A 56 8.76 -5.82 3.80
CA TYR A 56 7.86 -6.81 3.23
C TYR A 56 7.53 -6.45 1.79
N THR A 57 7.45 -7.46 0.92
CA THR A 57 6.97 -7.28 -0.45
C THR A 57 5.74 -8.16 -0.68
N LEU A 58 4.63 -7.53 -1.04
CA LEU A 58 3.40 -8.20 -1.44
C LEU A 58 3.29 -8.14 -2.96
N LYS A 59 3.19 -9.31 -3.57
CA LYS A 59 3.18 -9.47 -5.03
C LYS A 59 1.88 -10.09 -5.46
N VAL A 60 1.26 -9.50 -6.48
CA VAL A 60 0.20 -10.17 -7.23
C VAL A 60 0.82 -10.85 -8.43
N VAL A 61 0.40 -12.07 -8.75
CA VAL A 61 0.95 -12.83 -9.88
C VAL A 61 0.47 -12.17 -11.18
N ALA A 62 1.30 -11.30 -11.74
CA ALA A 62 1.16 -10.81 -13.10
C ALA A 62 2.02 -11.63 -14.06
N SER A 63 1.58 -11.74 -15.31
CA SER A 63 2.32 -12.40 -16.36
C SER A 63 3.78 -11.90 -16.45
N GLN A 64 4.73 -12.84 -16.57
CA GLN A 64 6.14 -12.50 -16.84
C GLN A 64 6.36 -11.88 -18.22
N THR A 65 5.32 -11.82 -19.06
CA THR A 65 5.40 -11.24 -20.39
C THR A 65 5.54 -9.73 -20.26
N LYS A 66 6.79 -9.26 -20.43
CA LYS A 66 7.17 -7.86 -20.64
C LYS A 66 6.61 -7.29 -21.96
N THR A 67 5.39 -7.67 -22.35
CA THR A 67 4.72 -7.04 -23.48
C THR A 67 4.27 -5.68 -22.99
N SER A 68 5.14 -4.68 -23.17
CA SER A 68 4.89 -3.25 -22.98
C SER A 68 3.74 -2.69 -23.84
N SER A 69 2.96 -3.55 -24.47
CA SER A 69 1.86 -3.25 -25.37
C SER A 69 0.50 -3.21 -24.67
N PHE A 70 0.38 -3.71 -23.44
CA PHE A 70 -0.88 -3.72 -22.70
C PHE A 70 -0.80 -2.89 -21.43
N GLU A 71 -1.87 -2.13 -21.20
CA GLU A 71 -2.10 -1.42 -19.94
C GLU A 71 -2.27 -2.45 -18.81
N PRO A 72 -1.63 -2.25 -17.64
CA PRO A 72 -1.55 -3.27 -16.61
C PRO A 72 -2.84 -3.33 -15.75
N SER A 73 -3.98 -3.57 -16.40
CA SER A 73 -5.31 -3.57 -15.79
C SER A 73 -5.55 -4.78 -14.90
N CYS A 74 -5.04 -5.96 -15.28
CA CYS A 74 -5.14 -7.17 -14.49
C CYS A 74 -4.32 -7.06 -13.19
N GLU A 75 -3.14 -6.45 -13.28
CA GLU A 75 -2.24 -6.25 -12.15
C GLU A 75 -2.81 -5.27 -11.14
N THR A 76 -3.34 -4.13 -11.60
CA THR A 76 -3.98 -3.16 -10.70
C THR A 76 -5.22 -3.75 -10.05
N THR A 77 -6.05 -4.49 -10.79
CA THR A 77 -7.24 -5.18 -10.25
C THR A 77 -6.84 -6.18 -9.17
N ALA A 78 -5.85 -7.02 -9.42
CA ALA A 78 -5.36 -7.98 -8.44
C ALA A 78 -4.74 -7.29 -7.22
N MET A 79 -4.02 -6.17 -7.41
CA MET A 79 -3.46 -5.38 -6.30
C MET A 79 -4.56 -4.76 -5.43
N ILE A 80 -5.67 -4.30 -6.01
CA ILE A 80 -6.83 -3.82 -5.25
C ILE A 80 -7.42 -4.96 -4.42
N ALA A 81 -7.65 -6.13 -5.04
CA ALA A 81 -8.16 -7.29 -4.32
C ALA A 81 -7.25 -7.73 -3.16
N LEU A 82 -5.92 -7.67 -3.35
CA LEU A 82 -4.94 -7.93 -2.31
C LEU A 82 -5.06 -6.93 -1.14
N ILE A 83 -5.22 -5.64 -1.44
CA ILE A 83 -5.41 -4.60 -0.44
C ILE A 83 -6.72 -4.82 0.32
N ASP A 84 -7.80 -5.20 -0.38
CA ASP A 84 -9.08 -5.54 0.24
C ASP A 84 -8.94 -6.74 1.18
N CYS A 85 -8.17 -7.77 0.81
CA CYS A 85 -7.90 -8.89 1.71
C CYS A 85 -7.16 -8.43 2.99
N LEU A 86 -6.16 -7.56 2.87
CA LEU A 86 -5.47 -6.99 4.04
C LEU A 86 -6.42 -6.21 4.94
N TYR A 87 -7.28 -5.40 4.32
CA TYR A 87 -8.29 -4.62 5.02
C TYR A 87 -9.30 -5.50 5.76
N MET A 88 -9.84 -6.53 5.09
CA MET A 88 -10.77 -7.48 5.71
C MET A 88 -10.14 -8.28 6.84
N MET A 89 -8.89 -8.75 6.67
CA MET A 89 -8.16 -9.42 7.74
C MET A 89 -7.97 -8.50 8.97
N TYR A 90 -7.70 -7.21 8.74
CA TYR A 90 -7.60 -6.24 9.81
C TYR A 90 -8.96 -6.06 10.52
N ILE A 91 -10.06 -5.92 9.78
CA ILE A 91 -11.41 -5.80 10.36
C ILE A 91 -11.73 -7.00 11.24
N VAL A 92 -11.58 -8.22 10.72
CA VAL A 92 -11.92 -9.44 11.45
C VAL A 92 -11.09 -9.57 12.74
N LYS A 93 -9.82 -9.16 12.70
CA LYS A 93 -8.94 -9.21 13.88
C LYS A 93 -9.23 -8.11 14.91
N HIS A 94 -9.84 -7.01 14.48
CA HIS A 94 -10.01 -5.80 15.30
C HIS A 94 -11.47 -5.30 15.33
N GLU A 95 -12.43 -6.22 15.30
CA GLU A 95 -13.87 -5.95 15.16
C GLU A 95 -14.37 -4.80 16.04
N GLU A 96 -14.11 -4.86 17.34
CA GLU A 96 -14.56 -3.85 18.31
C GLU A 96 -13.97 -2.45 18.07
N VAL A 97 -12.69 -2.38 17.67
CA VAL A 97 -12.04 -1.11 17.39
C VAL A 97 -12.60 -0.52 16.10
N VAL A 98 -12.76 -1.36 15.08
CA VAL A 98 -13.24 -0.95 13.76
C VAL A 98 -14.72 -0.54 13.82
N LYS A 99 -15.55 -1.24 14.59
CA LYS A 99 -16.94 -0.86 14.84
C LYS A 99 -17.05 0.56 15.40
N ARG A 100 -16.26 0.90 16.42
CA ARG A 100 -16.22 2.27 16.98
C ARG A 100 -15.71 3.31 15.98
N MET A 101 -14.77 2.95 15.11
CA MET A 101 -14.31 3.84 14.04
C MET A 101 -15.43 4.12 13.03
N PHE A 102 -16.19 3.09 12.63
CA PHE A 102 -17.35 3.26 11.74
C PHE A 102 -18.45 4.11 12.35
N GLU A 103 -18.78 3.90 13.63
CA GLU A 103 -19.75 4.73 14.35
C GLU A 103 -19.35 6.21 14.35
N ARG A 104 -18.07 6.51 14.61
CA ARG A 104 -17.55 7.88 14.56
C ARG A 104 -17.64 8.49 13.16
N SER A 105 -17.28 7.73 12.12
CA SER A 105 -17.41 8.20 10.74
C SER A 105 -18.86 8.50 10.38
N ASN A 106 -19.80 7.65 10.79
CA ASN A 106 -21.23 7.86 10.53
C ASN A 106 -21.77 9.11 11.24
N ILE A 107 -21.36 9.35 12.48
CA ILE A 107 -21.74 10.57 13.22
C ILE A 107 -21.24 11.82 12.46
N ALA A 108 -19.97 11.83 12.04
CA ALA A 108 -19.41 12.96 11.29
C ALA A 108 -20.15 13.21 9.95
N ILE A 109 -20.52 12.16 9.23
CA ILE A 109 -21.31 12.28 7.99
C ILE A 109 -22.69 12.88 8.27
N GLU A 110 -23.34 12.49 9.39
CA GLU A 110 -24.65 13.03 9.76
C GLU A 110 -24.57 14.51 10.16
N GLU A 111 -23.48 14.92 10.82
CA GLU A 111 -23.21 16.32 11.17
C GLU A 111 -22.98 17.21 9.94
N GLU A 112 -22.43 16.67 8.84
CA GLU A 112 -22.24 17.39 7.58
C GLU A 112 -23.52 17.57 6.76
N LYS A 113 -24.60 16.84 7.08
CA LYS A 113 -25.89 17.02 6.40
C LYS A 113 -26.50 18.37 6.82
N VAL A 114 -26.46 19.33 5.91
CA VAL A 114 -27.14 20.62 6.05
C VAL A 114 -28.65 20.37 6.26
N LYS A 115 -29.21 20.90 7.35
CA LYS A 115 -30.66 20.90 7.62
C LYS A 115 -31.41 21.80 6.64
#